data_AF-A0A7S1GSV3-F1
#
_entry.id   AF-A0A7S1GSV3-F1
#
_cell.length_a   1.000
_cell.length_b   1.000
_cell.length_c   1.000
_cell.angle_alpha   90.00
_cell.angle_beta   90.00
_cell.angle_gamma   90.00
#
_symmetry.space_group_name_H-M   'P 1'
#
loop_
_entity.id
_entity.type
_entity.pdbx_description
1 polymer ?
#
loop_
_entity_poly.entity_id
_entity_poly.type
_entity_poly.pdbx_seq_one_letter_code
_entity_poly.pdbx_strand_id
1 'polypeptide(L)'
;MNAQYNEQVKDKRVVYFDFDSDVVKEEFRPLVDLHAKRLNNNRKIALNLEGHTDERGGREYNLALGQRRAEAVAKSLTLLGVQAAQVEAVSFGKERQAV
;
A
#
# COMPACT_ATOMS: atom_id res chain seq x y z
N MET A 1 10.37 -5.85 27.54
CA MET A 1 10.61 -5.45 26.13
C MET A 1 9.70 -6.33 25.30
N ASN A 2 8.52 -5.81 24.98
CA ASN A 2 7.27 -6.59 25.04
C ASN A 2 7.04 -7.43 23.78
N ALA A 3 6.73 -8.71 24.01
CA ALA A 3 6.35 -9.71 23.01
C ALA A 3 5.05 -9.40 22.24
N GLN A 4 4.51 -8.18 22.35
CA GLN A 4 3.29 -7.70 21.67
C GLN A 4 3.57 -6.97 20.34
N TYR A 5 4.83 -6.77 19.93
CA TYR A 5 5.16 -6.20 18.62
C TYR A 5 4.90 -7.17 17.44
N ASN A 6 4.45 -8.40 17.72
CA ASN A 6 4.50 -9.54 16.79
C ASN A 6 3.16 -10.03 16.20
N GLU A 7 2.05 -9.27 16.25
CA GLU A 7 0.80 -9.68 15.57
C GLU A 7 0.29 -8.74 14.47
N GLN A 8 0.78 -7.49 14.38
CA GLN A 8 0.19 -6.50 13.46
C GLN A 8 0.78 -6.48 12.04
N VAL A 9 1.83 -7.26 11.74
CA VAL A 9 2.38 -7.41 10.38
C VAL A 9 2.02 -8.78 9.81
N LYS A 10 0.72 -9.08 9.76
CA LYS A 10 0.24 -10.40 9.31
C LYS A 10 0.56 -10.69 7.83
N ASP A 11 0.85 -9.67 7.02
CA ASP A 11 1.56 -9.81 5.74
C ASP A 11 2.53 -8.63 5.53
N LYS A 12 3.80 -8.92 5.19
CA LYS A 12 4.82 -7.92 4.83
C LYS A 12 4.59 -7.28 3.45
N ARG A 13 3.37 -7.27 2.95
CA ARG A 13 2.97 -6.73 1.64
C ARG A 13 1.62 -6.02 1.67
N VAL A 14 0.91 -6.04 2.80
CA VAL A 14 -0.45 -5.50 2.89
C VAL A 14 -0.47 -4.26 3.78
N VAL A 15 -1.11 -3.20 3.30
CA VAL A 15 -1.40 -1.98 4.03
C VAL A 15 -2.92 -1.87 4.18
N TYR A 16 -3.41 -1.86 5.42
CA TYR A 16 -4.82 -1.68 5.70
C TYR A 16 -5.17 -0.21 5.89
N PHE A 17 -6.37 0.15 5.45
CA PHE A 17 -6.92 1.49 5.57
C PHE A 17 -8.20 1.45 6.39
N ASP A 18 -8.49 2.57 7.05
CA ASP A 18 -9.79 2.76 7.68
C ASP A 18 -10.88 2.91 6.61
N PHE A 19 -12.13 2.82 7.05
CA PHE A 19 -13.29 3.00 6.17
C PHE A 19 -13.24 4.38 5.49
N ASP A 20 -13.48 4.41 4.17
CA ASP A 20 -13.44 5.61 3.32
C ASP A 20 -12.15 6.46 3.45
N SER A 21 -11.02 5.83 3.77
CA SER A 21 -9.74 6.49 3.95
C SER A 21 -8.67 5.94 3.00
N ASP A 22 -7.75 6.81 2.62
CA ASP A 22 -6.49 6.56 1.90
C ASP A 22 -5.26 6.97 2.74
N VAL A 23 -5.45 7.26 4.02
CA VAL A 23 -4.36 7.62 4.93
C VAL A 23 -3.57 6.37 5.32
N VAL A 24 -2.28 6.35 4.96
CA VAL A 24 -1.34 5.30 5.41
C VAL A 24 -1.02 5.51 6.89
N LYS A 25 -1.49 4.59 7.73
CA LYS A 25 -1.30 4.65 9.19
C LYS A 25 0.16 4.45 9.60
N GLU A 26 0.55 5.05 10.73
CA GLU A 26 1.92 4.98 11.27
C GLU A 26 2.39 3.55 11.55
N GLU A 27 1.47 2.65 11.92
CA GLU A 27 1.73 1.22 12.10
C GLU A 27 2.32 0.54 10.84
N PHE A 28 2.05 1.07 9.64
CA PHE A 28 2.61 0.57 8.38
C PHE A 28 3.93 1.26 7.99
N ARG A 29 4.40 2.26 8.73
CA ARG A 29 5.67 2.94 8.42
C ARG A 29 6.86 1.97 8.32
N PRO A 30 7.05 1.01 9.26
CA PRO A 30 8.14 0.04 9.16
C PRO A 30 8.08 -0.82 7.88
N LEU A 31 6.87 -1.11 7.40
CA LEU A 31 6.65 -1.88 6.18
C LEU A 31 7.03 -1.08 4.93
N VAL A 32 6.58 0.17 4.86
CA VAL A 32 6.94 1.08 3.76
C VAL A 32 8.46 1.31 3.72
N ASP A 33 9.09 1.54 4.87
CA ASP A 33 10.54 1.72 4.99
C ASP A 33 11.33 0.49 4.52
N LEU A 34 10.85 -0.72 4.84
CA LEU A 34 11.45 -1.98 4.38
C LEU A 34 11.48 -2.06 2.85
N HIS A 35 10.36 -1.79 2.19
CA HIS A 35 10.25 -1.85 0.73
C HIS A 35 11.02 -0.70 0.06
N ALA A 36 11.00 0.50 0.63
CA ALA A 36 11.79 1.62 0.13
C ALA A 36 13.29 1.31 0.11
N LYS A 37 13.82 0.73 1.20
CA LYS A 37 15.23 0.29 1.26
C LYS A 37 15.56 -0.72 0.15
N ARG A 38 14.68 -1.70 -0.07
CA ARG A 38 14.86 -2.72 -1.12
C ARG A 38 14.92 -2.09 -2.51
N LEU A 39 14.01 -1.17 -2.83
CA LEU A 39 13.94 -0.50 -4.13
C LEU A 39 15.11 0.45 -4.36
N ASN A 40 15.53 1.19 -3.32
CA ASN A 40 16.69 2.09 -3.39
C ASN A 40 18.01 1.34 -3.59
N ASN A 41 18.16 0.15 -2.99
CA ASN A 41 19.34 -0.69 -3.14
C ASN A 41 19.44 -1.36 -4.52
N ASN A 42 18.32 -1.48 -5.25
CA ASN A 42 18.31 -2.09 -6.57
C ASN A 42 17.31 -1.42 -7.50
N ARG A 43 17.82 -0.51 -8.35
CA ARG A 43 17.06 0.24 -9.34
C ARG A 43 16.36 -0.63 -10.41
N LYS A 44 16.71 -1.92 -10.53
CA LYS A 44 16.06 -2.85 -11.46
C LYS A 44 14.77 -3.48 -10.91
N ILE A 45 14.51 -3.33 -9.60
CA ILE A 45 13.30 -3.86 -8.97
C ILE A 45 12.20 -2.81 -9.07
N ALA A 46 10.99 -3.26 -9.42
CA ALA A 46 9.77 -2.48 -9.37
C ALA A 46 8.70 -3.19 -8.52
N LEU A 47 7.74 -2.42 -8.00
CA LEU A 47 6.55 -2.92 -7.30
C LEU A 47 5.28 -2.45 -8.00
N ASN A 48 4.31 -3.36 -8.10
CA ASN A 48 2.94 -3.04 -8.43
C ASN A 48 2.15 -2.95 -7.12
N LEU A 49 1.55 -1.80 -6.88
CA LEU A 49 0.70 -1.52 -5.74
C LEU A 49 -0.74 -1.68 -6.17
N GLU A 50 -1.38 -2.73 -5.68
CA GLU A 50 -2.76 -3.07 -6.00
C GLU A 50 -3.70 -2.50 -4.94
N GLY A 51 -4.59 -1.61 -5.36
CA GLY A 51 -5.58 -0.95 -4.51
C GLY A 51 -6.91 -1.67 -4.53
N HIS A 52 -7.35 -2.12 -3.35
CA HIS A 52 -8.57 -2.90 -3.15
C HIS A 52 -9.54 -2.21 -2.17
N THR A 53 -10.82 -2.54 -2.30
CA THR A 53 -11.88 -2.08 -1.40
C THR A 53 -12.81 -3.22 -1.03
N ASP A 54 -13.65 -3.00 -0.02
CA ASP A 54 -14.76 -3.91 0.27
C ASP A 54 -15.92 -3.72 -0.74
N GLU A 55 -16.98 -4.50 -0.58
CA GLU A 55 -18.12 -4.53 -1.52
C GLU A 55 -19.07 -3.33 -1.43
N ARG A 56 -18.91 -2.45 -0.42
CA ARG A 56 -19.83 -1.36 -0.12
C ARG A 56 -19.64 -0.21 -1.10
N GLY A 57 -20.73 0.36 -1.61
CA GLY A 57 -20.70 1.48 -2.56
C GLY A 57 -20.60 1.08 -4.04
N GLY A 58 -20.57 2.09 -4.92
CA GLY A 58 -20.54 1.92 -6.37
C GLY A 58 -19.22 1.34 -6.89
N ARG A 59 -19.21 0.79 -8.12
CA ARG A 59 -18.00 0.23 -8.74
C ARG A 59 -16.96 1.32 -8.96
N GLU A 60 -17.36 2.42 -9.58
CA GLU A 60 -16.52 3.56 -9.95
C GLU A 60 -15.94 4.24 -8.70
N TYR A 61 -16.76 4.39 -7.67
CA TYR A 61 -16.33 4.92 -6.38
C TYR A 61 -15.24 4.04 -5.74
N ASN A 62 -15.43 2.73 -5.73
CA ASN A 62 -14.46 1.78 -5.17
C ASN A 62 -13.17 1.70 -5.99
N LEU A 63 -13.27 1.78 -7.33
CA LEU A 63 -12.11 1.87 -8.21
C LEU A 63 -11.30 3.15 -7.91
N ALA A 64 -11.97 4.29 -7.77
CA ALA A 64 -11.32 5.54 -7.40
C ALA A 64 -10.70 5.50 -5.99
N LEU A 65 -11.39 4.93 -4.99
CA LEU A 65 -10.86 4.80 -3.63
C LEU A 65 -9.65 3.87 -3.58
N GLY A 66 -9.71 2.71 -4.23
CA GLY A 66 -8.57 1.81 -4.34
C GLY A 66 -7.38 2.47 -5.04
N GLN A 67 -7.62 3.28 -6.08
CA GLN A 67 -6.55 3.99 -6.78
C GLN A 67 -5.85 4.99 -5.85
N ARG A 68 -6.62 5.81 -5.11
CA ARG A 68 -6.05 6.74 -4.14
C ARG A 68 -5.22 6.04 -3.05
N ARG A 69 -5.67 4.88 -2.58
CA ARG A 69 -4.94 4.07 -1.59
C ARG A 69 -3.59 3.59 -2.13
N ALA A 70 -3.57 3.05 -3.36
CA ALA A 70 -2.33 2.61 -4.00
C ALA A 70 -1.37 3.80 -4.21
N GLU A 71 -1.90 4.95 -4.65
CA GLU A 71 -1.13 6.19 -4.83
C GLU A 71 -0.58 6.75 -3.52
N ALA A 72 -1.34 6.64 -2.41
CA ALA A 72 -0.87 7.07 -1.09
C ALA A 72 0.34 6.26 -0.62
N VAL A 73 0.36 4.95 -0.86
CA VAL A 73 1.53 4.09 -0.59
C VAL A 73 2.68 4.44 -1.54
N ALA A 74 2.40 4.63 -2.83
CA ALA A 74 3.41 5.04 -3.82
C ALA A 74 4.09 6.35 -3.41
N LYS A 75 3.30 7.35 -3.01
CA LYS A 75 3.79 8.63 -2.51
C LYS A 75 4.65 8.47 -1.25
N SER A 76 4.26 7.58 -0.34
CA SER A 76 5.06 7.29 0.85
C SER A 76 6.42 6.69 0.49
N LEU A 77 6.49 5.82 -0.53
CA LEU A 77 7.74 5.26 -1.05
C LEU A 77 8.60 6.32 -1.75
N THR A 78 8.02 7.19 -2.57
CA THR A 78 8.77 8.23 -3.29
C THR A 78 9.34 9.29 -2.34
N LEU A 79 8.62 9.63 -1.27
CA LEU A 79 9.14 10.49 -0.18
C LEU A 79 10.37 9.88 0.52
N LEU A 80 10.54 8.55 0.45
CA LEU A 80 11.70 7.82 0.94
C LEU A 80 12.80 7.63 -0.12
N GLY A 81 12.70 8.30 -1.26
CA GLY A 81 13.72 8.31 -2.32
C GLY A 81 13.58 7.22 -3.37
N VAL A 82 12.52 6.41 -3.33
CA VAL A 82 12.18 5.46 -4.40
C VAL A 82 11.87 6.24 -5.68
N GLN A 83 12.44 5.82 -6.80
CA GLN A 83 12.13 6.44 -8.09
C GLN A 83 10.70 6.12 -8.51
N ALA A 84 9.97 7.10 -9.04
CA ALA A 84 8.60 6.90 -9.52
C ALA A 84 8.49 5.76 -10.55
N ALA A 85 9.52 5.57 -11.40
CA ALA A 85 9.55 4.49 -12.37
C ALA A 85 9.63 3.07 -11.76
N GLN A 86 9.93 2.95 -10.46
CA GLN A 86 9.96 1.66 -9.75
C GLN A 86 8.63 1.31 -9.10
N VAL A 87 7.60 2.17 -9.17
CA VAL A 87 6.31 1.95 -8.53
C VAL A 87 5.17 2.24 -9.48
N GLU A 88 4.27 1.26 -9.64
CA GLU A 88 3.02 1.42 -10.40
C GLU A 88 1.84 1.24 -9.45
N ALA A 89 0.87 2.16 -9.49
CA ALA A 89 -0.33 2.13 -8.65
C ALA A 89 -1.54 1.82 -9.53
N VAL A 90 -2.21 0.70 -9.25
CA VAL A 90 -3.38 0.23 -10.00
C VAL A 90 -4.47 -0.15 -9.02
N SER A 91 -5.73 0.14 -9.34
CA SER A 91 -6.86 -0.33 -8.55
C SER A 91 -7.65 -1.45 -9.23
N PHE A 92 -8.09 -2.40 -8.42
CA PHE A 92 -9.11 -3.38 -8.78
C PHE A 92 -10.47 -3.10 -8.11
N GLY A 93 -10.58 -1.98 -7.38
CA GLY A 93 -11.75 -1.64 -6.57
C GLY A 93 -12.24 -2.84 -5.75
N LYS A 94 -13.53 -3.14 -5.89
CA LYS A 94 -14.20 -4.28 -5.23
C LYS A 94 -14.23 -5.56 -6.06
N GLU A 95 -13.63 -5.56 -7.25
CA GLU A 95 -13.74 -6.67 -8.21
C GLU A 95 -12.77 -7.81 -7.92
N ARG A 96 -11.68 -7.51 -7.21
CA ARG A 96 -10.69 -8.49 -6.76
C ARG A 96 -10.47 -8.25 -5.27
N GLN A 97 -10.77 -9.21 -4.41
CA GLN A 97 -10.45 -9.11 -2.99
C GLN A 97 -8.93 -9.20 -2.81
N ALA A 98 -8.38 -8.45 -1.86
CA ALA A 98 -7.00 -8.63 -1.45
C ALA A 98 -6.85 -10.05 -0.85
N VAL A 99 -5.86 -10.80 -1.33
CA VAL A 99 -5.55 -12.17 -0.90
C VAL A 99 -4.97 -12.25 0.50
#